data_AF-A0A9X2U978-F1
#
_entry.id   AF-A0A9X2U978-F1
#
_cell.length_a   1.000
_cell.length_b   1.000
_cell.length_c   1.000
_cell.angle_alpha   90.00
_cell.angle_beta   90.00
_cell.angle_gamma   90.00
#
_symmetry.space_group_name_H-M   'P 1'
#
loop_
_entity.id
_entity.type
_entity.pdbx_description
1 polymer ?
#
loop_
_entity_poly.entity_id
_entity_poly.type
_entity_poly.pdbx_seq_one_letter_code
_entity_poly.pdbx_strand_id
1 'polypeptide(L)'
;MRLAQFLLSACLLLTCAAPSAVHAQSADLRGTVTDAQDRPIPSVNLVLERTDAGEQIAGTSTTVDGTFRIDAVPPGTYRLVASAVGYAKATQTMTLEANTQRRVSLRLESKSYGLDEVVVSATRTREALGSVASSVSVLGPQDLQSQSAVTGDLGDMLAQTVPGLAPSNGSLSNFGQTMRGRSPFVMIDGVPQNTPLRDGARSLRTSSPEAIERIEVVRGASALYGYGATGGAINIITREPTSELEGTTEVGVHGSGADVSESFTGRLHQSISGREGGVGFVASGSYESWGQFYDGRGTLIPQDPRGQGGLAGADEWGLFGKVDAPVAPSQRVSASVNYYSFRQDLGTV
;
A
#
# COMPACT_ATOMS: atom_id res chain seq x y z
N MET A 1 96.57 -34.15 -34.19
CA MET A 1 95.90 -34.37 -35.49
C MET A 1 94.53 -33.72 -35.43
N ARG A 2 94.23 -32.89 -36.43
CA ARG A 2 93.05 -32.03 -36.56
C ARG A 2 91.85 -32.79 -37.13
N LEU A 3 90.70 -32.12 -37.11
CA LEU A 3 89.42 -32.35 -37.81
C LEU A 3 88.30 -33.06 -37.03
N ALA A 4 87.56 -32.25 -36.27
CA ALA A 4 86.11 -32.40 -36.08
C ALA A 4 85.50 -30.99 -36.04
N GLN A 5 85.27 -30.42 -37.21
CA GLN A 5 84.49 -29.21 -37.45
C GLN A 5 83.44 -29.57 -38.50
N PHE A 6 82.20 -29.16 -38.25
CA PHE A 6 81.04 -29.02 -39.14
C PHE A 6 79.77 -29.64 -38.57
N LEU A 7 79.28 -29.06 -37.47
CA LEU A 7 77.85 -29.03 -37.16
C LEU A 7 77.55 -27.64 -36.57
N LEU A 8 77.47 -26.66 -37.46
CA LEU A 8 76.87 -25.35 -37.23
C LEU A 8 75.84 -25.14 -38.34
N SER A 9 74.70 -24.53 -37.98
CA SER A 9 73.65 -23.98 -38.85
C SER A 9 72.56 -24.95 -39.34
N ALA A 10 71.42 -24.98 -38.64
CA ALA A 10 70.13 -24.51 -39.17
C ALA A 10 68.94 -25.01 -38.32
N CYS A 11 68.59 -24.26 -37.28
CA CYS A 11 67.25 -24.19 -36.64
C CYS A 11 67.33 -23.04 -35.62
N LEU A 12 67.35 -21.79 -36.07
CA LEU A 12 66.16 -20.99 -36.39
C LEU A 12 65.19 -20.88 -35.20
N LEU A 13 65.53 -19.93 -34.32
CA LEU A 13 64.61 -18.94 -33.73
C LEU A 13 63.16 -19.39 -33.50
N LEU A 14 62.92 -20.10 -32.41
CA LEU A 14 61.65 -20.02 -31.68
C LEU A 14 61.88 -19.10 -30.47
N THR A 15 61.62 -17.81 -30.65
CA THR A 15 61.57 -16.83 -29.57
C THR A 15 60.41 -17.16 -28.64
N CYS A 16 60.76 -17.67 -27.46
CA CYS A 16 59.85 -17.87 -26.33
C CYS A 16 59.40 -16.48 -25.83
N ALA A 17 58.21 -16.04 -26.23
CA ALA A 17 57.54 -14.91 -25.59
C ALA A 17 57.03 -15.37 -24.22
N ALA A 18 57.74 -14.99 -23.16
CA ALA A 18 57.25 -15.18 -21.81
C ALA A 18 55.97 -14.35 -21.63
N PRO A 19 54.84 -14.93 -21.18
CA PRO A 19 53.67 -14.14 -20.82
C PRO A 19 54.07 -13.24 -19.65
N SER A 20 54.04 -11.92 -19.89
CA SER A 20 54.18 -10.95 -18.83
C SER A 20 53.01 -11.12 -17.88
N ALA A 21 53.26 -11.44 -16.61
CA ALA A 21 52.25 -11.42 -15.59
C ALA A 21 51.69 -9.99 -15.52
N VAL A 22 50.49 -9.79 -16.07
CA VAL A 22 49.70 -8.59 -15.83
C VAL A 22 49.33 -8.67 -14.34
N HIS A 23 50.08 -7.98 -13.50
CA HIS A 23 49.67 -7.74 -12.13
C HIS A 23 48.33 -7.01 -12.20
N ALA A 24 47.26 -7.68 -11.79
CA ALA A 24 45.98 -7.04 -11.57
C ALA A 24 46.18 -5.99 -10.48
N GLN A 25 46.33 -4.74 -10.89
CA GLN A 25 46.41 -3.62 -9.98
C GLN A 25 45.06 -3.53 -9.29
N SER A 26 45.03 -3.72 -7.98
CA SER A 26 43.80 -3.72 -7.19
C SER A 26 43.94 -2.73 -6.04
N ALA A 27 42.80 -2.34 -5.49
CA ALA A 27 42.67 -1.41 -4.38
C ALA A 27 41.95 -2.08 -3.22
N ASP A 28 42.31 -1.69 -2.01
CA ASP A 28 41.67 -2.17 -0.79
C ASP A 28 40.78 -1.07 -0.21
N LEU A 29 39.55 -1.44 0.15
CA LEU A 29 38.59 -0.55 0.77
C LEU A 29 38.38 -0.96 2.22
N ARG A 30 38.68 -0.05 3.14
CA ARG A 30 38.45 -0.24 4.58
C ARG A 30 37.57 0.86 5.12
N GLY A 31 36.83 0.58 6.19
CA GLY A 31 35.99 1.63 6.75
C GLY A 31 35.30 1.29 8.03
N THR A 32 34.51 2.25 8.49
CA THR A 32 33.66 2.14 9.68
C THR A 32 32.24 2.58 9.34
N VAL A 33 31.28 1.95 9.99
CA VAL A 33 29.87 2.33 9.92
C VAL A 33 29.37 2.68 11.32
N THR A 34 28.82 3.87 11.46
CA THR A 34 28.35 4.42 12.74
C THR A 34 26.93 4.96 12.63
N ASP A 35 26.26 5.14 13.77
CA ASP A 35 24.95 5.78 13.85
C ASP A 35 25.04 7.31 14.01
N ALA A 36 23.88 7.95 14.17
CA ALA A 36 23.78 9.38 14.44
C ALA A 36 24.39 9.81 15.80
N GLN A 37 24.78 8.89 16.66
CA GLN A 37 25.45 9.15 17.94
C GLN A 37 26.91 8.65 17.95
N ASP A 38 27.49 8.43 16.76
CA ASP A 38 28.85 7.93 16.54
C ASP A 38 29.12 6.55 17.17
N ARG A 39 28.07 5.77 17.43
CA ARG A 39 28.19 4.40 17.92
C ARG A 39 28.39 3.44 16.74
N PRO A 40 29.30 2.46 16.83
CA PRO A 40 29.52 1.49 15.77
C PRO A 40 28.29 0.60 15.57
N ILE A 41 27.94 0.34 14.30
CA ILE A 41 26.82 -0.53 13.96
C ILE A 41 27.36 -1.88 13.47
N PRO A 42 27.10 -2.99 14.19
CA PRO A 42 27.50 -4.32 13.76
C PRO A 42 26.57 -4.88 12.67
N SER A 43 27.08 -5.83 11.88
CA SER A 43 26.31 -6.60 10.90
C SER A 43 25.57 -5.76 9.84
N VAL A 44 26.09 -4.58 9.52
CA VAL A 44 25.62 -3.78 8.37
C VAL A 44 26.05 -4.49 7.10
N ASN A 45 25.11 -4.77 6.19
CA ASN A 45 25.42 -5.31 4.87
C ASN A 45 25.90 -4.19 3.94
N LEU A 46 27.14 -4.30 3.46
CA LEU A 46 27.75 -3.38 2.51
C LEU A 46 27.89 -4.05 1.14
N VAL A 47 27.38 -3.37 0.11
CA VAL A 47 27.46 -3.81 -1.28
C VAL A 47 28.20 -2.74 -2.09
N LEU A 48 29.21 -3.16 -2.85
CA LEU A 48 29.97 -2.29 -3.74
C LEU A 48 29.52 -2.52 -5.20
N GLU A 49 28.89 -1.50 -5.78
CA GLU A 49 28.33 -1.53 -7.13
C GLU A 49 29.16 -0.65 -8.06
N ARG A 50 29.37 -1.08 -9.31
CA ARG A 50 30.03 -0.25 -10.32
C ARG A 50 29.05 0.79 -10.87
N THR A 51 29.47 2.05 -10.98
CA THR A 51 28.55 3.16 -11.30
C THR A 51 28.09 3.17 -12.76
N ASP A 52 28.86 2.60 -13.67
CA ASP A 52 28.60 2.51 -15.12
C ASP A 52 27.61 1.39 -15.49
N ALA A 53 27.67 0.24 -14.81
CA ALA A 53 26.90 -0.96 -15.14
C ALA A 53 25.87 -1.36 -14.06
N GLY A 54 25.94 -0.77 -12.85
CA GLY A 54 25.11 -1.18 -11.70
C GLY A 54 25.41 -2.58 -11.19
N GLU A 55 26.47 -3.22 -11.69
CA GLU A 55 26.87 -4.58 -11.32
C GLU A 55 27.49 -4.60 -9.92
N GLN A 56 27.05 -5.54 -9.09
CA GLN A 56 27.65 -5.81 -7.78
C GLN A 56 29.01 -6.49 -7.98
N ILE A 57 30.08 -5.80 -7.56
CA ILE A 57 31.45 -6.30 -7.71
C ILE A 57 31.91 -7.03 -6.45
N ALA A 58 31.49 -6.55 -5.27
CA ALA A 58 31.85 -7.15 -4.00
C ALA A 58 30.82 -6.82 -2.92
N GLY A 59 30.85 -7.56 -1.82
CA GLY A 59 30.05 -7.28 -0.64
C GLY A 59 30.73 -7.78 0.64
N THR A 60 30.42 -7.15 1.76
CA THR A 60 30.93 -7.53 3.08
C THR A 60 29.93 -7.11 4.16
N SER A 61 30.20 -7.47 5.41
CA SER A 61 29.44 -6.96 6.54
C SER A 61 30.34 -6.37 7.62
N THR A 62 29.80 -5.45 8.43
CA THR A 62 30.57 -4.89 9.55
C THR A 62 30.74 -5.88 10.69
N THR A 63 31.90 -5.81 11.33
CA THR A 63 32.22 -6.50 12.59
C THR A 63 31.53 -5.83 13.78
N VAL A 64 31.71 -6.39 14.99
CA VAL A 64 31.15 -5.85 16.24
C VAL A 64 31.56 -4.40 16.49
N ASP A 65 32.78 -4.03 16.08
CA ASP A 65 33.31 -2.66 16.23
C ASP A 65 32.92 -1.74 15.06
N GLY A 66 31.97 -2.16 14.21
CA GLY A 66 31.48 -1.37 13.07
C GLY A 66 32.47 -1.27 11.91
N THR A 67 33.58 -2.00 11.94
CA THR A 67 34.61 -1.95 10.88
C THR A 67 34.32 -2.95 9.75
N PHE A 68 34.72 -2.61 8.52
CA PHE A 68 34.63 -3.50 7.36
C PHE A 68 35.90 -3.44 6.48
N ARG A 69 36.09 -4.48 5.67
CA ARG A 69 37.12 -4.54 4.61
C ARG A 69 36.57 -5.22 3.36
N ILE A 70 36.97 -4.70 2.20
CA ILE A 70 36.79 -5.29 0.88
C ILE A 70 38.15 -5.21 0.19
N ASP A 71 38.75 -6.36 -0.09
CA ASP A 71 40.10 -6.45 -0.63
C ASP A 71 40.04 -6.71 -2.16
N ALA A 72 41.13 -6.40 -2.86
CA ALA A 72 41.31 -6.73 -4.27
C ALA A 72 40.25 -6.14 -5.24
N VAL A 73 39.79 -4.91 -5.01
CA VAL A 73 38.83 -4.23 -5.88
C VAL A 73 39.54 -3.64 -7.11
N PRO A 74 39.06 -3.87 -8.34
CA PRO A 74 39.62 -3.21 -9.52
C PRO A 74 39.53 -1.67 -9.43
N PRO A 75 40.42 -0.91 -10.09
CA PRO A 75 40.31 0.54 -10.16
C PRO A 75 39.06 0.96 -10.94
N GLY A 76 38.35 1.99 -10.46
CA GLY A 76 37.09 2.42 -11.05
C GLY A 76 36.26 3.31 -10.13
N THR A 77 35.08 3.72 -10.60
CA THR A 77 34.14 4.52 -9.81
C THR A 77 32.99 3.64 -9.32
N TYR A 78 32.82 3.61 -8.01
CA TYR A 78 31.93 2.71 -7.31
C TYR A 78 30.95 3.45 -6.41
N ARG A 79 29.82 2.80 -6.18
CA ARG A 79 28.81 3.18 -5.21
C ARG A 79 28.78 2.13 -4.10
N LEU A 80 29.10 2.54 -2.89
CA LEU A 80 29.02 1.71 -1.69
C LEU A 80 27.66 1.93 -1.05
N VAL A 81 26.83 0.88 -0.99
CA VAL A 81 25.50 0.88 -0.41
C VAL A 81 25.54 0.11 0.90
N ALA A 82 25.28 0.79 2.01
CA ALA A 82 25.17 0.19 3.34
C ALA A 82 23.71 0.04 3.75
N SER A 83 23.35 -1.14 4.25
CA SER A 83 21.99 -1.48 4.67
C SER A 83 22.01 -2.27 5.97
N ALA A 84 21.18 -1.86 6.93
CA ALA A 84 21.02 -2.54 8.21
C ALA A 84 19.57 -2.43 8.66
N VAL A 85 19.11 -3.42 9.43
CA VAL A 85 17.77 -3.42 10.01
C VAL A 85 17.64 -2.25 10.98
N GLY A 86 16.58 -1.45 10.82
CA GLY A 86 16.32 -0.27 11.65
C GLY A 86 17.06 1.01 11.22
N TYR A 87 17.72 1.00 10.06
CA TYR A 87 18.45 2.16 9.53
C TYR A 87 18.08 2.46 8.08
N ALA A 88 18.17 3.73 7.69
CA ALA A 88 18.05 4.13 6.30
C ALA A 88 19.27 3.63 5.50
N LYS A 89 19.06 3.24 4.24
CA LYS A 89 20.17 2.88 3.35
C LYS A 89 21.05 4.10 3.13
N ALA A 90 22.35 3.96 3.39
CA ALA A 90 23.33 5.00 3.13
C ALA A 90 24.12 4.64 1.87
N THR A 91 24.36 5.63 1.02
CA THR A 91 25.00 5.44 -0.27
C THR A 91 26.14 6.43 -0.44
N GLN A 92 27.33 5.95 -0.76
CA GLN A 92 28.49 6.81 -1.00
C GLN A 92 29.22 6.43 -2.28
N THR A 93 29.40 7.41 -3.16
CA THR A 93 30.18 7.25 -4.39
C THR A 93 31.65 7.55 -4.14
N MET A 94 32.55 6.76 -4.71
CA MET A 94 34.00 6.93 -4.61
C MET A 94 34.74 6.39 -5.82
N THR A 95 35.89 6.97 -6.13
CA THR A 95 36.83 6.44 -7.13
C THR A 95 37.98 5.74 -6.42
N LEU A 96 38.26 4.50 -6.83
CA LEU A 96 39.37 3.69 -6.34
C LEU A 96 40.49 3.68 -7.39
N GLU A 97 41.69 4.05 -6.98
CA GLU A 97 42.89 4.06 -7.83
C GLU A 97 43.73 2.80 -7.60
N ALA A 98 44.46 2.38 -8.61
CA ALA A 98 45.36 1.23 -8.57
C ALA A 98 46.36 1.28 -7.40
N ASN A 99 46.51 0.18 -6.67
CA ASN A 99 47.44 0.02 -5.54
C ASN A 99 47.22 1.02 -4.39
N THR A 100 45.99 1.48 -4.20
CA THR A 100 45.64 2.37 -3.07
C THR A 100 44.79 1.66 -2.03
N GLN A 101 44.93 2.09 -0.77
CA GLN A 101 44.02 1.71 0.30
C GLN A 101 43.12 2.91 0.63
N ARG A 102 41.83 2.80 0.31
CA ARG A 102 40.85 3.85 0.60
C ARG A 102 40.20 3.60 1.95
N ARG A 103 40.07 4.65 2.76
CA ARG A 103 39.28 4.63 4.00
C ARG A 103 37.97 5.40 3.83
N VAL A 104 36.89 4.82 4.30
CA VAL A 104 35.54 5.39 4.23
C VAL A 104 34.85 5.31 5.58
N SER A 105 34.15 6.37 5.96
CA SER A 105 33.28 6.36 7.14
C SER A 105 31.86 6.66 6.68
N LEU A 106 30.95 5.74 6.99
CA LEU A 106 29.53 5.84 6.67
C LEU A 106 28.76 6.09 7.96
N ARG A 107 27.84 7.05 7.91
CA ARG A 107 26.91 7.33 9.01
C ARG A 107 25.50 6.96 8.58
N LEU A 108 24.86 6.09 9.34
CA LEU A 108 23.50 5.63 9.07
C LEU A 108 22.55 6.35 10.01
N GLU A 109 21.45 6.84 9.43
CA GLU A 109 20.36 7.41 10.20
C GLU A 109 19.41 6.30 10.64
N SER A 110 19.01 6.30 11.91
CA SER A 110 18.00 5.37 12.42
C SER A 110 16.69 5.60 11.67
N LYS A 111 16.19 4.57 11.00
CA LYS A 111 14.89 4.57 10.36
C LYS A 111 13.91 3.89 11.32
N SER A 112 13.13 4.70 12.03
CA SER A 112 11.96 4.17 12.72
C SER A 112 10.99 3.64 11.68
N TYR A 113 10.74 2.33 11.70
CA TYR A 113 9.52 1.80 11.10
C TYR A 113 8.38 2.20 12.03
N GLY A 114 7.96 3.47 11.94
CA GLY A 114 6.68 3.86 12.49
C GLY A 114 5.61 3.11 11.73
N LEU A 115 4.71 2.42 12.44
CA LEU A 115 3.36 2.25 11.90
C LEU A 115 2.87 3.67 11.62
N ASP A 116 2.38 3.94 10.40
CA ASP A 116 1.79 5.25 10.10
C ASP A 116 0.77 5.55 11.19
N GLU A 117 0.94 6.70 11.86
CA GLU A 117 0.07 7.10 12.95
C GLU A 117 -1.34 7.29 12.38
N VAL A 118 -2.21 6.32 12.64
CA VAL A 118 -3.60 6.39 12.19
C VAL A 118 -4.30 7.44 13.03
N VAL A 119 -4.50 8.60 12.41
CA VAL A 119 -5.26 9.71 13.00
C VAL A 119 -6.74 9.47 12.73
N VAL A 120 -7.51 9.38 13.80
CA VAL A 120 -8.97 9.20 13.75
C VAL A 120 -9.63 10.57 13.90
N SER A 121 -10.69 10.80 13.15
CA SER A 121 -11.51 12.02 13.18
C SER A 121 -12.96 11.76 13.61
N ALA A 122 -13.37 10.50 13.71
CA ALA A 122 -14.66 10.06 14.23
C ALA A 122 -14.90 10.42 15.72
N THR A 123 -13.96 11.06 16.41
CA THR A 123 -14.16 11.72 17.71
C THR A 123 -14.32 13.24 17.59
N ARG A 124 -14.48 13.77 16.36
CA ARG A 124 -14.46 15.20 15.99
C ARG A 124 -13.14 15.94 16.25
N THR A 125 -12.18 15.30 16.90
CA THR A 125 -10.79 15.73 17.03
C THR A 125 -9.90 14.76 16.26
N ARG A 126 -8.86 15.28 15.63
CA ARG A 126 -7.81 14.46 15.02
C ARG A 126 -6.89 13.96 16.12
N GLU A 127 -7.02 12.69 16.49
CA GLU A 127 -6.23 12.07 17.55
C GLU A 127 -5.61 10.76 17.05
N ALA A 128 -4.42 10.45 17.56
CA ALA A 128 -3.79 9.17 17.31
C ALA A 128 -4.68 8.05 17.87
N LEU A 129 -4.83 6.94 17.14
CA LEU A 129 -5.65 5.82 17.60
C LEU A 129 -5.28 5.35 19.02
N GLY A 130 -4.00 5.38 19.38
CA GLY A 130 -3.49 5.00 20.71
C GLY A 130 -3.82 5.97 21.84
N SER A 131 -4.21 7.21 21.55
CA SER A 131 -4.60 8.20 22.55
C SER A 131 -6.11 8.29 22.77
N VAL A 132 -6.92 7.65 21.91
CA VAL A 132 -8.38 7.69 22.01
C VAL A 132 -8.86 6.75 23.12
N ALA A 133 -9.58 7.31 24.11
CA ALA A 133 -10.13 6.54 25.24
C ALA A 133 -11.32 5.62 24.85
N SER A 134 -11.88 5.81 23.66
CA SER A 134 -13.01 5.03 23.13
C SER A 134 -12.55 3.78 22.38
N SER A 135 -13.43 2.78 22.24
CA SER A 135 -13.15 1.57 21.47
C SER A 135 -13.28 1.87 19.97
N VAL A 136 -12.15 2.10 19.29
CA VAL A 136 -12.11 2.44 17.87
C VAL A 136 -11.62 1.26 17.02
N SER A 137 -12.13 1.12 15.80
CA SER A 137 -11.54 0.34 14.72
C SER A 137 -11.32 1.24 13.53
N VAL A 138 -10.24 1.02 12.80
CA VAL A 138 -10.01 1.66 11.51
C VAL A 138 -9.81 0.56 10.48
N LEU A 139 -10.58 0.61 9.40
CA LEU A 139 -10.35 -0.18 8.21
C LEU A 139 -9.55 0.72 7.25
N GLY A 140 -8.27 0.44 7.08
CA GLY A 140 -7.41 1.19 6.16
C GLY A 140 -7.53 0.70 4.71
N PRO A 141 -6.75 1.30 3.78
CA PRO A 141 -6.75 0.91 2.37
C PRO A 141 -6.48 -0.59 2.14
N GLN A 142 -5.56 -1.19 2.89
CA GLN A 142 -5.24 -2.62 2.77
C GLN A 142 -6.37 -3.54 3.27
N ASP A 143 -7.05 -3.14 4.35
CA ASP A 143 -8.21 -3.88 4.85
C ASP A 143 -9.35 -3.82 3.85
N LEU A 144 -9.66 -2.62 3.34
CA LEU A 144 -10.68 -2.42 2.32
C LEU A 144 -10.37 -3.23 1.06
N GLN A 145 -9.13 -3.18 0.56
CA GLN A 145 -8.72 -3.96 -0.61
C GLN A 145 -8.89 -5.47 -0.38
N SER A 146 -8.52 -5.97 0.81
CA SER A 146 -8.67 -7.38 1.15
C SER A 146 -10.14 -7.79 1.24
N GLN A 147 -11.01 -6.93 1.77
CA GLN A 147 -12.45 -7.17 1.89
C GLN A 147 -13.17 -7.05 0.55
N SER A 148 -12.76 -6.12 -0.32
CA SER A 148 -13.33 -5.93 -1.67
C SER A 148 -13.04 -7.10 -2.62
N ALA A 149 -12.08 -7.96 -2.29
CA ALA A 149 -11.88 -9.24 -2.97
C ALA A 149 -12.96 -10.28 -2.63
N VAL A 150 -13.69 -10.09 -1.52
CA VAL A 150 -14.74 -11.00 -1.03
C VAL A 150 -16.13 -10.46 -1.36
N THR A 151 -16.37 -9.16 -1.18
CA THR A 151 -17.68 -8.54 -1.38
C THR A 151 -17.56 -7.06 -1.76
N GLY A 152 -18.40 -6.58 -2.67
CA GLY A 152 -18.64 -5.16 -2.92
C GLY A 152 -19.53 -4.50 -1.86
N ASP A 153 -20.13 -5.28 -0.95
CA ASP A 153 -21.07 -4.76 0.04
C ASP A 153 -20.38 -4.15 1.27
N LEU A 154 -20.45 -2.82 1.40
CA LEU A 154 -19.84 -2.11 2.53
C LEU A 154 -20.36 -2.58 3.90
N GLY A 155 -21.63 -2.97 3.97
CA GLY A 155 -22.26 -3.49 5.17
C GLY A 155 -21.63 -4.81 5.62
N ASP A 156 -21.38 -5.72 4.70
CA ASP A 156 -20.68 -6.98 4.95
C ASP A 156 -19.20 -6.78 5.26
N MET A 157 -18.50 -5.92 4.51
CA MET A 157 -17.09 -5.58 4.78
C MET A 157 -16.92 -5.11 6.24
N LEU A 158 -17.81 -4.24 6.70
CA LEU A 158 -17.80 -3.75 8.08
C LEU A 158 -18.20 -4.83 9.07
N ALA A 159 -19.21 -5.66 8.78
CA ALA A 159 -19.65 -6.71 9.70
C ALA A 159 -18.56 -7.77 9.95
N GLN A 160 -17.74 -8.06 8.94
CA GLN A 160 -16.64 -9.03 9.04
C GLN A 160 -15.45 -8.50 9.85
N THR A 161 -15.24 -7.19 9.87
CA THR A 161 -14.03 -6.55 10.42
C THR A 161 -14.27 -5.78 11.71
N VAL A 162 -15.51 -5.32 11.97
CA VAL A 162 -15.86 -4.49 13.12
C VAL A 162 -16.56 -5.32 14.19
N PRO A 163 -15.91 -5.56 15.35
CA PRO A 163 -16.52 -6.33 16.42
C PRO A 163 -17.81 -5.70 16.95
N GLY A 164 -18.87 -6.49 16.96
CA GLY A 164 -20.18 -6.09 17.47
C GLY A 164 -21.05 -5.31 16.49
N LEU A 165 -20.62 -5.14 15.23
CA LEU A 165 -21.54 -4.79 14.15
C LEU A 165 -22.26 -6.05 13.66
N ALA A 166 -23.58 -5.97 13.51
CA ALA A 166 -24.38 -7.07 12.98
C ALA A 166 -24.09 -7.28 11.48
N PRO A 167 -24.27 -8.51 10.97
CA PRO A 167 -24.21 -8.80 9.53
C PRO A 167 -25.16 -7.91 8.71
N SER A 168 -24.77 -7.67 7.46
CA SER A 168 -25.70 -7.15 6.45
C SER A 168 -26.85 -8.13 6.27
N ASN A 169 -28.01 -7.64 5.86
CA ASN A 169 -29.16 -8.47 5.53
C ASN A 169 -29.20 -8.84 4.02
N GLY A 170 -28.13 -8.52 3.27
CA GLY A 170 -28.05 -8.73 1.81
C GLY A 170 -29.05 -7.90 0.99
N SER A 171 -29.77 -6.99 1.64
CA SER A 171 -30.68 -6.05 0.99
C SER A 171 -29.92 -4.78 0.61
N LEU A 172 -30.56 -3.95 -0.19
CA LEU A 172 -30.21 -2.54 -0.30
C LEU A 172 -30.32 -1.79 1.04
N SER A 173 -30.89 -2.37 2.10
CA SER A 173 -31.21 -1.67 3.34
C SER A 173 -30.31 -2.13 4.46
N ASN A 174 -29.68 -1.21 5.18
CA ASN A 174 -29.02 -1.53 6.45
C ASN A 174 -29.99 -1.52 7.65
N PHE A 175 -31.31 -1.65 7.42
CA PHE A 175 -32.29 -1.76 8.49
C PHE A 175 -32.03 -3.01 9.35
N GLY A 176 -31.95 -2.81 10.66
CA GLY A 176 -31.63 -3.88 11.62
C GLY A 176 -30.13 -4.20 11.73
N GLN A 177 -29.27 -3.58 10.91
CA GLN A 177 -27.82 -3.69 11.06
C GLN A 177 -27.36 -2.81 12.23
N THR A 178 -27.34 -3.41 13.42
CA THR A 178 -27.03 -2.70 14.66
C THR A 178 -25.58 -2.88 15.09
N MET A 179 -25.08 -1.92 15.86
CA MET A 179 -23.81 -2.00 16.58
C MET A 179 -24.10 -2.22 18.07
N ARG A 180 -23.78 -3.42 18.57
CA ARG A 180 -24.08 -3.88 19.95
C ARG A 180 -25.57 -3.71 20.31
N GLY A 181 -26.46 -4.02 19.37
CA GLY A 181 -27.92 -3.96 19.55
C GLY A 181 -28.53 -2.55 19.44
N ARG A 182 -27.75 -1.54 19.04
CA ARG A 182 -28.22 -0.16 18.85
C ARG A 182 -27.85 0.38 17.47
N SER A 183 -28.61 1.34 16.94
CA SER A 183 -28.33 1.89 15.61
C SER A 183 -27.01 2.68 15.58
N PRO A 184 -26.13 2.44 14.60
CA PRO A 184 -24.95 3.26 14.38
C PRO A 184 -25.31 4.58 13.68
N PHE A 185 -24.53 5.62 13.96
CA PHE A 185 -24.59 6.89 13.25
C PHE A 185 -23.54 6.91 12.16
N VAL A 186 -23.95 7.01 10.89
CA VAL A 186 -23.07 6.92 9.73
C VAL A 186 -22.83 8.29 9.14
N MET A 187 -21.58 8.58 8.81
CA MET A 187 -21.13 9.82 8.18
C MET A 187 -20.23 9.52 6.99
N ILE A 188 -20.18 10.46 6.05
CA ILE A 188 -19.15 10.54 5.01
C ILE A 188 -18.39 11.85 5.24
N ASP A 189 -17.08 11.78 5.43
CA ASP A 189 -16.22 12.92 5.75
C ASP A 189 -16.76 13.79 6.92
N GLY A 190 -17.34 13.14 7.93
CA GLY A 190 -17.97 13.79 9.08
C GLY A 190 -19.38 14.35 8.84
N VAL A 191 -19.91 14.26 7.61
CA VAL A 191 -21.27 14.71 7.26
C VAL A 191 -22.28 13.56 7.44
N PRO A 192 -23.31 13.71 8.29
CA PRO A 192 -24.27 12.65 8.59
C PRO A 192 -25.05 12.14 7.37
N GLN A 193 -25.13 10.81 7.23
CA GLN A 193 -25.92 10.11 6.20
C GLN A 193 -27.25 9.56 6.73
N ASN A 194 -27.37 9.39 8.05
CA ASN A 194 -28.63 9.11 8.73
C ASN A 194 -28.87 10.10 9.88
N THR A 195 -30.14 10.26 10.24
CA THR A 195 -30.53 11.02 11.44
C THR A 195 -31.58 10.23 12.21
N PRO A 196 -31.64 10.35 13.53
CA PRO A 196 -32.67 9.65 14.31
C PRO A 196 -34.10 10.08 14.01
N LEU A 197 -34.28 11.26 13.42
CA LEU A 197 -35.58 11.81 13.07
C LEU A 197 -36.11 11.20 11.76
N ARG A 198 -35.21 10.80 10.87
CA ARG A 198 -35.54 10.19 9.59
C ARG A 198 -34.36 9.33 9.13
N ASP A 199 -34.39 8.06 9.51
CA ASP A 199 -33.45 7.07 9.04
C ASP A 199 -34.03 6.38 7.81
N GLY A 200 -33.39 6.58 6.66
CA GLY A 200 -33.75 5.91 5.42
C GLY A 200 -33.30 4.46 5.36
N ALA A 201 -32.49 4.01 6.33
CA ALA A 201 -31.88 2.69 6.39
C ALA A 201 -31.14 2.31 5.08
N ARG A 202 -30.48 3.31 4.47
CA ARG A 202 -29.60 3.16 3.30
C ARG A 202 -28.22 3.79 3.52
N SER A 203 -27.87 4.16 4.75
CA SER A 203 -26.69 4.98 5.05
C SER A 203 -25.35 4.30 4.78
N LEU A 204 -25.34 2.97 4.62
CA LEU A 204 -24.17 2.19 4.17
C LEU A 204 -24.22 1.84 2.67
N ARG A 205 -25.13 2.49 1.93
CA ARG A 205 -25.41 2.26 0.49
C ARG A 205 -25.46 3.59 -0.27
N THR A 206 -24.58 4.49 0.11
CA THR A 206 -24.47 5.84 -0.48
C THR A 206 -23.12 6.07 -1.14
N SER A 207 -22.20 5.12 -1.08
CA SER A 207 -20.84 5.25 -1.62
C SER A 207 -20.30 3.89 -2.02
N SER A 208 -19.60 3.84 -3.16
CA SER A 208 -18.84 2.67 -3.58
C SER A 208 -17.63 2.47 -2.66
N PRO A 209 -17.24 1.24 -2.31
CA PRO A 209 -16.02 0.96 -1.53
C PRO A 209 -14.76 1.62 -2.12
N GLU A 210 -14.69 1.74 -3.44
CA GLU A 210 -13.52 2.27 -4.14
C GLU A 210 -13.38 3.79 -4.06
N ALA A 211 -14.42 4.50 -3.63
CA ALA A 211 -14.36 5.93 -3.32
C ALA A 211 -13.83 6.20 -1.89
N ILE A 212 -13.58 5.15 -1.11
CA ILE A 212 -13.25 5.22 0.31
C ILE A 212 -11.74 5.04 0.52
N GLU A 213 -11.15 5.93 1.30
CA GLU A 213 -9.76 5.82 1.76
C GLU A 213 -9.68 4.88 2.97
N ARG A 214 -10.54 5.12 3.95
CA ARG A 214 -10.63 4.36 5.19
C ARG A 214 -11.99 4.52 5.84
N ILE A 215 -12.32 3.63 6.76
CA ILE A 215 -13.51 3.74 7.60
C ILE A 215 -13.11 3.74 9.06
N GLU A 216 -13.55 4.76 9.78
CA GLU A 216 -13.31 4.92 11.21
C GLU A 216 -14.58 4.56 11.98
N VAL A 217 -14.48 3.61 12.91
CA VAL A 217 -15.63 3.13 13.67
C VAL A 217 -15.38 3.30 15.16
N VAL A 218 -16.13 4.21 15.79
CA VAL A 218 -16.18 4.41 17.23
C VAL A 218 -17.35 3.60 17.79
N ARG A 219 -17.06 2.56 18.57
CA ARG A 219 -18.09 1.69 19.14
C ARG A 219 -18.60 2.23 20.48
N GLY A 220 -19.92 2.17 20.65
CA GLY A 220 -20.59 2.60 21.87
C GLY A 220 -21.05 4.04 21.81
N ALA A 221 -21.98 4.39 22.70
CA ALA A 221 -22.61 5.70 22.69
C ALA A 221 -21.59 6.83 22.89
N SER A 222 -21.76 7.91 22.13
CA SER A 222 -20.91 9.10 22.23
C SER A 222 -21.74 10.37 22.37
N ALA A 223 -21.42 11.17 23.39
CA ALA A 223 -22.03 12.49 23.58
C ALA A 223 -21.64 13.48 22.47
N LEU A 224 -20.54 13.25 21.76
CA LEU A 224 -20.03 14.12 20.71
C LEU A 224 -21.02 14.29 19.56
N TYR A 225 -21.79 13.26 19.26
CA TYR A 225 -22.77 13.26 18.17
C TYR A 225 -24.20 13.54 18.65
N GLY A 226 -24.40 13.71 19.96
CA GLY A 226 -25.71 14.00 20.55
C GLY A 226 -26.73 12.89 20.30
N TYR A 227 -27.92 13.27 19.84
CA TYR A 227 -28.99 12.33 19.54
C TYR A 227 -28.65 11.54 18.27
N GLY A 228 -28.40 10.23 18.40
CA GLY A 228 -28.39 9.29 17.28
C GLY A 228 -27.28 8.25 17.22
N ALA A 229 -26.13 8.54 17.80
CA ALA A 229 -24.99 7.61 17.84
C ALA A 229 -25.08 6.62 19.00
N THR A 230 -26.25 6.03 19.26
CA THR A 230 -26.44 5.19 20.46
C THR A 230 -25.69 3.86 20.38
N GLY A 231 -25.45 3.32 19.19
CA GLY A 231 -24.58 2.16 18.96
C GLY A 231 -23.11 2.53 18.73
N GLY A 232 -22.84 3.78 18.37
CA GLY A 232 -21.53 4.24 17.92
C GLY A 232 -21.63 5.14 16.71
N ALA A 233 -20.47 5.52 16.19
CA ALA A 233 -20.31 6.30 14.98
C ALA A 233 -19.44 5.55 13.96
N ILE A 234 -19.84 5.61 12.69
CA ILE A 234 -19.11 5.11 11.54
C ILE A 234 -18.83 6.32 10.66
N ASN A 235 -17.56 6.65 10.45
CA ASN A 235 -17.15 7.74 9.56
C ASN A 235 -16.41 7.16 8.36
N ILE A 236 -17.03 7.26 7.19
CA ILE A 236 -16.44 6.87 5.92
C ILE A 236 -15.60 8.06 5.43
N ILE A 237 -14.30 7.88 5.33
CA ILE A 237 -13.39 8.91 4.81
C ILE A 237 -13.15 8.64 3.34
N THR A 238 -13.48 9.61 2.48
CA THR A 238 -13.34 9.44 1.03
C THR A 238 -11.88 9.63 0.59
N ARG A 239 -11.50 9.00 -0.53
CA ARG A 239 -10.14 9.08 -1.10
C ARG A 239 -9.58 10.50 -1.11
N GLU A 240 -8.29 10.62 -0.80
CA GLU A 240 -7.55 11.88 -0.90
C GLU A 240 -6.58 11.86 -2.08
N PRO A 241 -6.27 13.01 -2.68
CA PRO A 241 -5.28 13.08 -3.75
C PRO A 241 -3.90 12.62 -3.29
N THR A 242 -3.33 11.70 -4.04
CA THR A 242 -1.97 11.21 -3.86
C THR A 242 -0.93 12.27 -4.21
N SER A 243 0.29 12.10 -3.69
CA SER A 243 1.40 13.03 -3.94
C SER A 243 1.87 12.99 -5.39
N GLU A 244 1.88 11.80 -5.98
CA GLU A 244 2.28 11.56 -7.37
C GLU A 244 1.07 11.13 -8.19
N LEU A 245 1.16 11.30 -9.51
CA LEU A 245 0.14 10.81 -10.42
C LEU A 245 0.13 9.28 -10.42
N GLU A 246 -1.01 8.70 -10.08
CA GLU A 246 -1.27 7.27 -10.11
C GLU A 246 -2.62 6.97 -10.77
N GLY A 247 -2.72 5.79 -11.35
CA GLY A 247 -3.96 5.27 -11.89
C GLY A 247 -4.12 3.81 -11.49
N THR A 248 -5.34 3.45 -11.10
CA THR A 248 -5.69 2.08 -10.74
C THR A 248 -6.78 1.58 -11.67
N THR A 249 -6.66 0.33 -12.11
CA THR A 249 -7.74 -0.40 -12.78
C THR A 249 -7.88 -1.74 -12.11
N GLU A 250 -9.09 -2.06 -11.68
CA GLU A 250 -9.42 -3.29 -10.98
C GLU A 250 -10.59 -3.97 -11.68
N VAL A 251 -10.46 -5.28 -11.85
CA VAL A 251 -11.50 -6.14 -12.42
C VAL A 251 -11.73 -7.28 -11.45
N GLY A 252 -12.98 -7.43 -11.01
CA GLY A 252 -13.39 -8.47 -10.09
C GLY A 252 -14.44 -9.37 -10.73
N VAL A 253 -14.39 -10.67 -10.44
CA VAL A 253 -15.43 -11.62 -10.80
C VAL A 253 -15.66 -12.56 -9.63
N HIS A 254 -16.92 -12.85 -9.32
CA HIS A 254 -17.27 -13.87 -8.35
C HIS A 254 -18.56 -14.58 -8.78
N GLY A 255 -18.79 -15.79 -8.26
CA GLY A 255 -19.98 -16.57 -8.59
C GLY A 255 -20.10 -17.79 -7.69
N SER A 256 -21.30 -18.36 -7.63
CA SER A 256 -21.61 -19.54 -6.84
C SER A 256 -21.46 -20.81 -7.67
N GLY A 257 -20.86 -21.84 -7.07
CA GLY A 257 -20.83 -23.19 -7.67
C GLY A 257 -22.18 -23.88 -7.75
N ALA A 258 -23.23 -23.32 -7.13
CA ALA A 258 -24.60 -23.82 -7.23
C ALA A 258 -25.20 -23.60 -8.63
N ASP A 259 -25.05 -22.39 -9.18
CA ASP A 259 -25.40 -22.07 -10.57
C ASP A 259 -24.50 -20.95 -11.08
N VAL A 260 -23.45 -21.31 -11.82
CA VAL A 260 -22.44 -20.36 -12.31
C VAL A 260 -23.02 -19.38 -13.34
N SER A 261 -24.05 -19.79 -14.07
CA SER A 261 -24.58 -19.01 -15.19
C SER A 261 -25.41 -17.82 -14.73
N GLU A 262 -26.20 -18.00 -13.68
CA GLU A 262 -27.08 -16.97 -13.14
C GLU A 262 -26.45 -16.21 -11.95
N SER A 263 -25.45 -16.79 -11.26
CA SER A 263 -24.80 -16.17 -10.09
C SER A 263 -23.53 -15.36 -10.40
N PHE A 264 -23.17 -15.23 -11.68
CA PHE A 264 -21.97 -14.49 -12.07
C PHE A 264 -22.11 -13.00 -11.74
N THR A 265 -21.20 -12.49 -10.92
CA THR A 265 -21.04 -11.07 -10.64
C THR A 265 -19.75 -10.58 -11.27
N GLY A 266 -19.82 -9.44 -11.95
CA GLY A 266 -18.67 -8.76 -12.54
C GLY A 266 -18.52 -7.35 -11.99
N ARG A 267 -17.29 -6.95 -11.68
CA ARG A 267 -16.92 -5.62 -11.19
C ARG A 267 -15.81 -5.03 -12.04
N LEU A 268 -15.94 -3.75 -12.37
CA LEU A 268 -14.91 -2.93 -12.99
C LEU A 268 -14.77 -1.64 -12.19
N HIS A 269 -13.55 -1.32 -11.80
CA HIS A 269 -13.21 -0.04 -11.20
C HIS A 269 -12.02 0.58 -11.93
N GLN A 270 -12.10 1.90 -12.13
CA GLN A 270 -10.99 2.69 -12.62
C GLN A 270 -10.88 3.99 -11.82
N SER A 271 -9.66 4.37 -11.48
CA SER A 271 -9.38 5.64 -10.82
C SER A 271 -8.08 6.26 -11.30
N ILE A 272 -8.02 7.58 -11.16
CA ILE A 272 -6.84 8.40 -11.34
C ILE A 272 -6.76 9.39 -10.18
N SER A 273 -5.57 9.55 -9.63
CA SER A 273 -5.31 10.43 -8.49
C SER A 273 -3.94 11.07 -8.65
N GLY A 274 -3.78 12.29 -8.16
CA GLY A 274 -2.47 12.92 -8.12
C GLY A 274 -2.53 14.37 -7.70
N ARG A 275 -1.35 14.98 -7.67
CA ARG A 275 -1.18 16.39 -7.34
C ARG A 275 -0.29 17.07 -8.36
N GLU A 276 -0.78 18.15 -8.96
CA GLU A 276 -0.05 18.95 -9.93
C GLU A 276 -0.18 20.44 -9.57
N GLY A 277 0.94 21.17 -9.55
CA GLY A 277 0.93 22.60 -9.23
C GLY A 277 0.34 22.94 -7.85
N GLY A 278 0.37 21.99 -6.91
CA GLY A 278 -0.24 22.13 -5.58
C GLY A 278 -1.74 21.80 -5.53
N VAL A 279 -2.41 21.62 -6.66
CA VAL A 279 -3.80 21.18 -6.76
C VAL A 279 -3.85 19.66 -6.78
N GLY A 280 -4.57 19.07 -5.82
CA GLY A 280 -4.80 17.64 -5.75
C GLY A 280 -6.12 17.27 -6.42
N PHE A 281 -6.18 16.12 -7.07
CA PHE A 281 -7.42 15.57 -7.62
C PHE A 281 -7.52 14.06 -7.42
N VAL A 282 -8.75 13.57 -7.33
CA VAL A 282 -9.14 12.16 -7.46
C VAL A 282 -10.34 12.11 -8.40
N ALA A 283 -10.32 11.18 -9.35
CA ALA A 283 -11.49 10.81 -10.12
C ALA A 283 -11.58 9.29 -10.20
N SER A 284 -12.74 8.73 -9.92
CA SER A 284 -12.96 7.30 -9.98
C SER A 284 -14.35 6.92 -10.46
N GLY A 285 -14.43 5.82 -11.19
CA GLY A 285 -15.67 5.18 -11.59
C GLY A 285 -15.65 3.70 -11.26
N SER A 286 -16.78 3.16 -10.84
CA SER A 286 -17.01 1.74 -10.60
C SER A 286 -18.35 1.33 -11.21
N TYR A 287 -18.38 0.09 -11.71
CA TYR A 287 -19.57 -0.61 -12.14
C TYR A 287 -19.53 -2.04 -11.60
N GLU A 288 -20.61 -2.48 -10.97
CA GLU A 288 -20.78 -3.85 -10.51
C GLU A 288 -22.14 -4.38 -10.95
N SER A 289 -22.14 -5.53 -11.61
CA SER A 289 -23.35 -6.24 -12.05
C SER A 289 -23.44 -7.53 -11.25
N TRP A 290 -24.37 -7.55 -10.30
CA TRP A 290 -24.57 -8.64 -9.35
C TRP A 290 -25.37 -9.77 -9.97
N GLY A 291 -24.85 -10.99 -9.88
CA GLY A 291 -25.58 -12.20 -10.21
C GLY A 291 -26.67 -12.52 -9.18
N GLN A 292 -27.41 -13.59 -9.43
CA GLN A 292 -28.38 -14.16 -8.51
C GLN A 292 -27.70 -14.89 -7.34
N PHE A 293 -28.34 -14.88 -6.17
CA PHE A 293 -27.82 -15.54 -4.97
C PHE A 293 -28.50 -16.89 -4.75
N TYR A 294 -27.72 -17.90 -4.34
CA TYR A 294 -28.21 -19.27 -4.10
C TYR A 294 -27.82 -19.72 -2.70
N ASP A 295 -28.70 -20.51 -2.07
CA ASP A 295 -28.38 -21.16 -0.79
C ASP A 295 -27.45 -22.36 -0.98
N GLY A 296 -26.97 -22.94 0.13
CA GLY A 296 -26.07 -24.10 0.09
C GLY A 296 -26.69 -25.39 -0.47
N ARG A 297 -28.00 -25.40 -0.78
CA ARG A 297 -28.70 -26.50 -1.47
C ARG A 297 -28.94 -26.18 -2.94
N GLY A 298 -28.42 -25.05 -3.44
CA GLY A 298 -28.60 -24.58 -4.81
C GLY A 298 -29.99 -24.04 -5.10
N THR A 299 -30.75 -23.64 -4.08
CA THR A 299 -32.04 -22.96 -4.27
C THR A 299 -31.81 -21.46 -4.40
N LEU A 300 -32.41 -20.83 -5.41
CA LEU A 300 -32.41 -19.38 -5.58
C LEU A 300 -32.93 -18.71 -4.30
N ILE A 301 -32.16 -17.76 -3.77
CA ILE A 301 -32.57 -16.92 -2.64
C ILE A 301 -33.47 -15.83 -3.21
N PRO A 302 -34.76 -15.76 -2.80
CA PRO A 302 -35.67 -14.74 -3.31
C PRO A 302 -35.15 -13.34 -3.03
N GLN A 303 -35.29 -12.46 -4.02
CA GLN A 303 -34.97 -11.05 -3.88
C GLN A 303 -35.95 -10.42 -2.87
N ASP A 304 -35.41 -9.67 -1.91
CA ASP A 304 -36.04 -9.20 -0.66
C ASP A 304 -37.58 -9.43 -0.49
N PRO A 305 -38.01 -10.33 0.40
CA PRO A 305 -39.43 -10.57 0.68
C PRO A 305 -40.17 -9.38 1.34
N ARG A 306 -39.47 -8.30 1.71
CA ARG A 306 -40.04 -7.08 2.33
C ARG A 306 -40.22 -5.91 1.35
N GLY A 307 -39.94 -6.10 0.05
CA GLY A 307 -40.22 -5.12 -1.00
C GLY A 307 -39.30 -3.89 -1.01
N GLN A 308 -38.11 -3.98 -0.42
CA GLN A 308 -37.09 -2.93 -0.38
C GLN A 308 -35.92 -3.19 -1.35
N GLY A 309 -35.97 -4.29 -2.12
CA GLY A 309 -34.95 -4.69 -3.08
C GLY A 309 -33.72 -5.37 -2.45
N GLY A 310 -32.93 -6.05 -3.27
CA GLY A 310 -31.77 -6.85 -2.88
C GLY A 310 -30.53 -6.56 -3.71
N LEU A 311 -29.40 -7.13 -3.31
CA LEU A 311 -28.17 -7.10 -4.11
C LEU A 311 -28.23 -8.04 -5.32
N ALA A 312 -28.90 -9.18 -5.18
CA ALA A 312 -29.01 -10.18 -6.25
C ALA A 312 -29.65 -9.60 -7.52
N GLY A 313 -29.02 -9.79 -8.68
CA GLY A 313 -29.55 -9.37 -9.98
C GLY A 313 -29.59 -7.85 -10.19
N ALA A 314 -28.72 -7.10 -9.53
CA ALA A 314 -28.71 -5.65 -9.59
C ALA A 314 -27.45 -5.06 -10.22
N ASP A 315 -27.59 -3.87 -10.78
CA ASP A 315 -26.51 -3.07 -11.33
C ASP A 315 -26.23 -1.86 -10.44
N GLU A 316 -24.94 -1.67 -10.15
CA GLU A 316 -24.42 -0.61 -9.31
C GLU A 316 -23.45 0.27 -10.10
N TRP A 317 -23.60 1.59 -9.96
CA TRP A 317 -22.70 2.58 -10.51
C TRP A 317 -22.21 3.51 -9.42
N GLY A 318 -20.90 3.63 -9.28
CA GLY A 318 -20.24 4.61 -8.43
C GLY A 318 -19.41 5.58 -9.25
N LEU A 319 -19.59 6.88 -9.04
CA LEU A 319 -18.70 7.92 -9.56
C LEU A 319 -18.29 8.82 -8.41
N PHE A 320 -16.99 9.05 -8.28
CA PHE A 320 -16.46 9.93 -7.26
C PHE A 320 -15.42 10.86 -7.86
N GLY A 321 -15.48 12.12 -7.43
CA GLY A 321 -14.51 13.13 -7.77
C GLY A 321 -14.18 13.96 -6.54
N LYS A 322 -12.91 14.28 -6.33
CA LYS A 322 -12.46 15.23 -5.32
C LYS A 322 -11.38 16.11 -5.91
N VAL A 323 -11.43 17.40 -5.60
CA VAL A 323 -10.36 18.35 -5.89
C VAL A 323 -10.04 19.10 -4.61
N ASP A 324 -8.76 19.29 -4.33
CA ASP A 324 -8.29 20.17 -3.27
C ASP A 324 -7.23 21.15 -3.79
N ALA A 325 -7.26 22.38 -3.29
CA ALA A 325 -6.33 23.41 -3.70
C ALA A 325 -5.92 24.31 -2.51
N PRO A 326 -4.65 24.73 -2.43
CA PRO A 326 -4.23 25.74 -1.46
C PRO A 326 -4.85 27.09 -1.85
N VAL A 327 -5.45 27.77 -0.88
CA VAL A 327 -5.95 29.15 -1.04
C VAL A 327 -5.08 30.18 -0.29
N ALA A 328 -4.28 29.70 0.66
CA ALA A 328 -3.24 30.47 1.37
C ALA A 328 -2.18 29.48 1.92
N PRO A 329 -1.02 29.94 2.44
CA PRO A 329 0.06 29.05 2.91
C PRO A 329 -0.36 28.00 3.95
N SER A 330 -1.39 28.29 4.76
CA SER A 330 -1.93 27.39 5.79
C SER A 330 -3.40 27.01 5.57
N GLN A 331 -3.95 27.30 4.39
CA GLN A 331 -5.37 27.10 4.09
C GLN A 331 -5.54 26.30 2.80
N ARG A 332 -6.37 25.28 2.87
CA ARG A 332 -6.74 24.42 1.74
C ARG A 332 -8.25 24.34 1.68
N VAL A 333 -8.79 24.38 0.47
CA VAL A 333 -10.21 24.15 0.19
C VAL A 333 -10.31 22.85 -0.59
N SER A 334 -11.25 22.00 -0.20
CA SER A 334 -11.57 20.75 -0.89
C SER A 334 -13.04 20.73 -1.28
N ALA A 335 -13.33 20.22 -2.47
CA ALA A 335 -14.68 19.92 -2.92
C ALA A 335 -14.73 18.49 -3.43
N SER A 336 -15.80 17.76 -3.09
CA SER A 336 -16.03 16.41 -3.58
C SER A 336 -17.46 16.25 -4.09
N VAL A 337 -17.61 15.34 -5.05
CA VAL A 337 -18.88 14.89 -5.61
C VAL A 337 -18.88 13.37 -5.57
N ASN A 338 -19.98 12.80 -5.08
CA ASN A 338 -20.20 11.37 -5.05
C ASN A 338 -21.58 11.10 -5.66
N TYR A 339 -21.59 10.27 -6.70
CA TYR A 339 -22.80 9.75 -7.33
C TYR A 339 -22.81 8.25 -7.15
N TYR A 340 -23.93 7.75 -6.65
CA TYR A 340 -24.14 6.34 -6.39
C TYR A 340 -25.54 5.96 -6.88
N SER A 341 -25.62 4.94 -7.72
CA SER A 341 -26.87 4.46 -8.28
C SER A 341 -26.93 2.96 -8.18
N PHE A 342 -28.08 2.47 -7.75
CA PHE A 342 -28.37 1.06 -7.68
C PHE A 342 -29.68 0.80 -8.41
N ARG A 343 -29.70 -0.18 -9.31
CA ARG A 343 -30.88 -0.57 -10.08
C ARG A 343 -31.02 -2.08 -10.07
N GLN A 344 -32.21 -2.53 -9.69
CA GLN A 344 -32.56 -3.94 -9.73
C GLN A 344 -33.79 -4.07 -10.63
N ASP A 345 -33.71 -4.96 -11.62
CA ASP A 345 -34.89 -5.35 -12.37
C ASP A 345 -35.56 -6.52 -11.64
N LEU A 346 -36.74 -6.26 -11.09
CA LEU A 346 -37.46 -7.27 -10.31
C LEU A 346 -38.16 -8.31 -11.19
N GLY A 347 -38.15 -8.13 -12.52
CA GLY A 347 -38.95 -8.94 -13.44
C GLY A 347 -40.45 -8.73 -13.19
N THR A 348 -41.22 -8.48 -14.24
CA THR A 348 -42.69 -8.60 -14.11
C THR A 348 -43.03 -10.07 -13.95
N VAL A 349 -43.47 -10.47 -12.76
CA VAL A 349 -44.18 -11.75 -12.53
C VAL A 349 -45.45 -11.78 -13.37
#